data_AF-A0A855XJG8-F1
#
_entry.id   AF-A0A855XJG8-F1
#
_cell.length_a   1.000
_cell.length_b   1.000
_cell.length_c   1.000
_cell.angle_alpha   90.00
_cell.angle_beta   90.00
_cell.angle_gamma   90.00
#
_symmetry.space_group_name_H-M   'P 1'
#
loop_
_entity.id
_entity.type
_entity.pdbx_description
1 polymer ?
#
loop_
_entity_poly.entity_id
_entity_poly.type
_entity_poly.pdbx_seq_one_letter_code
_entity_poly.pdbx_strand_id
1 'polypeptide(L)'
;NLLDEKYGGIDVPLIIPDIRKLLEYSHYCIEKEFKPLYVYTDPEIAKKRLKDRDGGYNEEDLGKNIERQMDFLQDYGRKQFPKRFVTQLNAPYPFGEIYVIDNSGSLQDTYRQLNEWWELIHE
;
A
#
# COMPACT_ATOMS: atom_id res chain seq x y z
N ASN A 1 2.52 -4.58 25.85
CA ASN A 1 2.61 -5.29 24.56
C ASN A 1 4.10 -5.53 24.28
N LEU A 2 4.53 -6.68 23.78
CA LEU A 2 5.97 -7.00 23.61
C LEU A 2 6.72 -6.03 22.68
N LEU A 3 5.97 -5.29 21.85
CA LEU A 3 6.46 -4.22 20.99
C LEU A 3 6.68 -2.89 21.76
N ASP A 4 5.87 -2.59 22.78
CA ASP A 4 5.96 -1.33 23.52
C ASP A 4 7.19 -1.28 24.43
N GLU A 5 7.56 -2.42 25.03
CA GLU A 5 8.70 -2.50 25.97
C GLU A 5 10.07 -2.38 25.28
N LYS A 6 10.16 -2.72 23.99
CA LYS A 6 11.44 -2.79 23.27
C LYS A 6 11.71 -1.56 22.40
N TYR A 7 10.67 -0.82 22.02
CA TYR A 7 10.74 0.28 21.06
C TYR A 7 10.25 1.62 21.61
N GLY A 8 9.83 1.70 22.87
CA GLY A 8 9.30 2.92 23.49
C GLY A 8 10.25 4.13 23.56
N GLY A 9 11.51 3.97 23.17
CA GLY A 9 12.51 5.06 23.09
C GLY A 9 13.01 5.38 21.67
N ILE A 10 12.48 4.71 20.63
CA ILE A 10 12.88 4.99 19.25
C ILE A 10 11.71 5.69 18.54
N ASP A 11 11.93 6.96 18.19
CA ASP A 11 10.99 7.78 17.41
C ASP A 11 11.07 7.38 15.91
N VAL A 12 10.91 6.08 15.63
CA VAL A 12 10.68 5.58 14.27
C VAL A 12 9.24 5.12 14.12
N PRO A 13 8.57 5.50 13.04
CA PRO A 13 7.23 5.01 12.76
C PRO A 13 7.24 3.49 12.64
N LEU A 14 6.32 2.83 13.34
CA LEU A 14 6.10 1.40 13.21
C LEU A 14 5.41 1.11 11.87
N ILE A 15 6.10 0.37 11.01
CA ILE A 15 5.58 -0.05 9.70
C ILE A 15 5.23 -1.53 9.76
N ILE A 16 3.98 -1.86 9.44
CA ILE A 16 3.52 -3.24 9.23
C ILE A 16 3.56 -3.50 7.71
N PRO A 17 4.59 -4.20 7.18
CA PRO A 17 4.61 -4.55 5.77
C PRO A 17 3.61 -5.69 5.48
N ASP A 18 3.21 -5.79 4.21
CA ASP A 18 2.68 -7.02 3.62
C ASP A 18 1.30 -7.51 4.10
N ILE A 19 0.38 -6.57 4.34
CA ILE A 19 -1.04 -6.89 4.62
C ILE A 19 -1.69 -7.38 3.32
N ARG A 20 -2.02 -8.68 3.25
CA ARG A 20 -2.60 -9.32 2.04
C ARG A 20 -4.02 -9.83 2.26
N LYS A 21 -4.49 -9.90 3.50
CA LYS A 21 -5.83 -10.41 3.84
C LYS A 21 -6.73 -9.32 4.43
N LEU A 22 -8.03 -9.44 4.15
CA LEU A 22 -9.06 -8.58 4.76
C LEU A 22 -9.04 -8.62 6.30
N LEU A 23 -8.76 -9.79 6.89
CA LEU A 23 -8.67 -9.94 8.34
C LEU A 23 -7.48 -9.17 8.93
N GLU A 24 -6.34 -9.18 8.24
CA GLU A 24 -5.15 -8.42 8.63
C GLU A 24 -5.42 -6.92 8.50
N TYR A 25 -6.09 -6.48 7.43
CA TYR A 25 -6.53 -5.09 7.27
C TYR A 25 -7.46 -4.66 8.39
N SER A 26 -8.48 -5.47 8.73
CA SER A 26 -9.39 -5.18 9.84
C SER A 26 -8.63 -5.01 11.15
N HIS A 27 -7.73 -5.94 11.46
CA HIS A 27 -6.98 -5.89 12.71
C HIS A 27 -6.05 -4.67 12.78
N TYR A 28 -5.22 -4.44 11.76
CA TYR A 28 -4.21 -3.39 11.83
C TYR A 28 -4.79 -2.00 11.54
N CYS A 29 -5.63 -1.86 10.51
CA CYS A 29 -6.07 -0.54 10.06
C CYS A 29 -7.34 -0.06 10.76
N ILE A 30 -8.18 -0.97 11.27
CA ILE A 30 -9.45 -0.61 11.92
C ILE A 30 -9.35 -0.71 13.43
N GLU A 31 -8.94 -1.87 13.97
CA GLU A 31 -8.87 -2.06 15.42
C GLU A 31 -7.65 -1.36 16.05
N LYS A 32 -6.54 -1.27 15.31
CA LYS A 32 -5.30 -0.64 15.76
C LYS A 32 -5.02 0.73 15.12
N GLU A 33 -5.93 1.20 14.27
CA GLU A 33 -5.91 2.53 13.65
C GLU A 33 -4.61 2.87 12.88
N PHE A 34 -3.88 1.85 12.39
CA PHE A 34 -2.73 2.09 11.52
C PHE A 34 -3.20 2.72 10.21
N LYS A 35 -2.44 3.70 9.71
CA LYS A 35 -2.74 4.37 8.44
C LYS A 35 -2.42 3.43 7.27
N PRO A 36 -3.42 3.00 6.47
CA PRO A 36 -3.19 2.07 5.39
C PRO A 36 -2.58 2.76 4.17
N LEU A 37 -1.60 2.09 3.56
CA LEU A 37 -0.95 2.51 2.33
C LEU A 37 -0.91 1.34 1.34
N TYR A 38 -1.56 1.52 0.19
CA TYR A 38 -1.61 0.54 -0.88
C TYR A 38 -0.60 0.91 -1.97
N VAL A 39 0.39 0.05 -2.19
CA VAL A 39 1.37 0.23 -3.26
C VAL A 39 0.84 -0.42 -4.53
N TYR A 40 0.38 0.40 -5.46
CA TYR A 40 -0.06 -0.05 -6.76
C TYR A 40 1.11 -0.07 -7.75
N THR A 41 1.10 -0.99 -8.70
CA THR A 41 1.95 -0.95 -9.89
C THR A 41 1.16 -1.48 -11.06
N ASP A 42 1.27 -0.81 -12.22
CA ASP A 42 0.70 -1.30 -13.47
C ASP A 42 1.13 -2.75 -13.74
N PRO A 43 0.19 -3.67 -14.05
CA PRO A 43 0.49 -5.09 -14.22
C PRO A 43 1.56 -5.38 -15.28
N GLU A 44 1.59 -4.62 -16.39
CA GLU A 44 2.56 -4.85 -17.46
C GLU A 44 3.96 -4.38 -17.03
N ILE A 45 4.04 -3.30 -16.27
CA ILE A 45 5.30 -2.84 -15.67
C ILE A 45 5.79 -3.82 -14.61
N ALA A 46 4.90 -4.35 -13.78
CA ALA A 46 5.24 -5.36 -12.77
C ALA A 46 5.81 -6.64 -13.42
N LYS A 47 5.12 -7.17 -14.45
CA LYS A 47 5.60 -8.33 -15.24
C LYS A 47 6.96 -8.07 -15.88
N LYS A 48 7.15 -6.89 -16.47
CA LYS A 48 8.45 -6.49 -17.05
C LYS A 48 9.55 -6.50 -16.00
N ARG A 49 9.34 -5.87 -14.84
CA ARG A 49 10.32 -5.83 -13.75
C ARG A 49 10.65 -7.21 -13.18
N LEU A 50 9.65 -8.09 -13.05
CA LEU A 50 9.87 -9.48 -12.63
C LEU A 50 10.71 -10.25 -13.64
N LYS A 51 10.40 -10.12 -14.94
CA LYS A 51 11.18 -10.75 -16.01
C LYS A 51 12.62 -10.25 -16.05
N ASP A 52 12.82 -8.94 -15.89
CA ASP A 52 14.16 -8.32 -15.89
C ASP A 52 14.98 -8.75 -14.65
N ARG A 53 14.35 -8.93 -13.49
CA ARG A 53 15.00 -9.33 -12.23
C ARG A 53 15.30 -10.84 -12.17
N ASP A 54 14.32 -11.66 -12.52
CA ASP A 54 14.32 -13.10 -12.22
C ASP A 54 14.43 -13.98 -13.48
N GLY A 55 14.51 -13.37 -14.68
CA GLY A 55 14.53 -14.09 -15.96
C GLY A 55 13.17 -14.65 -16.41
N GLY A 56 12.13 -14.47 -15.60
CA GLY A 56 10.76 -14.92 -15.83
C GLY A 56 9.95 -14.92 -14.54
N TYR A 57 8.65 -15.21 -14.63
CA TYR A 57 7.79 -15.39 -13.46
C TYR A 57 6.83 -16.56 -13.73
N ASN A 58 6.42 -17.26 -12.67
CA ASN A 58 5.41 -18.31 -12.76
C ASN A 58 4.02 -17.69 -12.67
N GLU A 59 3.23 -17.77 -13.74
CA GLU A 59 1.87 -17.22 -13.78
C GLU A 59 0.93 -17.87 -12.76
N GLU A 60 1.16 -19.13 -12.40
CA GLU A 60 0.35 -19.84 -11.41
C GLU A 60 0.53 -19.25 -10.00
N ASP A 61 1.71 -18.73 -9.69
CA ASP A 61 1.99 -18.10 -8.39
C ASP A 61 1.26 -16.75 -8.24
N LEU A 62 1.00 -16.04 -9.34
CA LEU A 62 0.16 -14.84 -9.38
C LEU A 62 -1.34 -15.16 -9.22
N GLY A 63 -1.71 -16.43 -9.34
CA GLY A 63 -3.09 -16.91 -9.26
C GLY A 63 -3.56 -17.35 -7.88
N LYS A 64 -2.68 -17.35 -6.87
CA LYS A 64 -3.02 -17.88 -5.54
C LYS A 64 -4.08 -17.02 -4.84
N ASN A 65 -5.09 -17.67 -4.26
CA ASN A 65 -6.25 -17.03 -3.63
C ASN A 65 -5.91 -15.98 -2.55
N ILE A 66 -4.78 -16.11 -1.86
CA ILE A 66 -4.37 -15.15 -0.83
C ILE A 66 -4.00 -13.79 -1.44
N GLU A 67 -3.34 -13.77 -2.60
CA GLU A 67 -2.93 -12.55 -3.29
C GLU A 67 -4.14 -11.79 -3.83
N ARG A 68 -5.26 -12.49 -4.06
CA ARG A 68 -6.47 -11.93 -4.69
C ARG A 68 -7.52 -11.42 -3.71
N GLN A 69 -7.34 -11.62 -2.39
CA GLN A 69 -8.38 -11.25 -1.42
C GLN A 69 -8.65 -9.74 -1.39
N MET A 70 -7.67 -8.93 -1.75
CA MET A 70 -7.76 -7.48 -1.78
C MET A 70 -7.94 -6.92 -3.20
N ASP A 71 -8.10 -7.77 -4.23
CA ASP A 71 -8.17 -7.32 -5.64
C ASP A 71 -9.37 -6.41 -5.90
N PHE A 72 -10.46 -6.59 -5.16
CA PHE A 72 -11.64 -5.72 -5.25
C PHE A 72 -11.31 -4.24 -4.97
N LEU A 73 -10.18 -3.93 -4.33
CA LEU A 73 -9.72 -2.56 -4.17
C LEU A 73 -9.44 -1.89 -5.52
N GLN A 74 -9.00 -2.66 -6.53
CA GLN A 74 -8.67 -2.14 -7.87
C GLN A 74 -9.91 -1.66 -8.64
N ASP A 75 -11.10 -2.16 -8.28
CA ASP A 75 -12.36 -1.77 -8.90
C ASP A 75 -12.80 -0.36 -8.46
N TYR A 76 -12.27 0.13 -7.33
CA TYR A 76 -12.52 1.50 -6.90
C TYR A 76 -11.63 2.48 -7.67
N GLY A 77 -12.23 3.61 -8.06
CA GLY A 77 -11.48 4.73 -8.61
C GLY A 77 -10.52 5.34 -7.59
N ARG A 78 -9.70 6.28 -8.04
CA ARG A 78 -8.82 7.07 -7.17
C ARG A 78 -9.31 8.50 -7.07
N LYS A 79 -9.33 9.02 -5.85
CA LYS A 79 -9.56 10.43 -5.55
C LYS A 79 -8.21 11.15 -5.56
N GLN A 80 -8.11 12.18 -6.42
CA GLN A 80 -6.92 13.03 -6.50
C GLN A 80 -6.97 14.12 -5.45
N PHE A 81 -5.84 14.39 -4.78
CA PHE A 81 -5.67 15.59 -3.98
C PHE A 81 -5.16 16.75 -4.87
N PRO A 82 -5.68 17.98 -4.70
CA PRO A 82 -5.19 19.12 -5.46
C PRO A 82 -3.68 19.31 -5.27
N LYS A 83 -2.94 19.44 -6.37
CA LYS A 83 -1.48 19.68 -6.41
C LYS A 83 -0.59 18.60 -5.78
N ARG A 84 -1.13 17.42 -5.46
CA ARG A 84 -0.33 16.28 -4.98
C ARG A 84 -0.38 15.14 -6.00
N PHE A 85 0.62 14.28 -5.97
CA PHE A 85 0.72 13.05 -6.75
C PHE A 85 0.15 11.85 -6.00
N VAL A 86 0.26 11.80 -4.67
CA VAL A 86 -0.42 10.77 -3.87
C VAL A 86 -1.94 10.86 -4.09
N THR A 87 -2.58 9.69 -4.12
CA THR A 87 -4.04 9.58 -4.25
C THR A 87 -4.63 8.80 -3.09
N GLN A 88 -5.95 8.85 -2.96
CA GLN A 88 -6.70 8.06 -1.99
C GLN A 88 -7.71 7.19 -2.74
N LEU A 89 -8.04 6.02 -2.19
CA LEU A 89 -9.06 5.17 -2.77
C LEU A 89 -10.43 5.85 -2.69
N ASN A 90 -11.16 5.92 -3.79
CA ASN A 90 -12.52 6.44 -3.83
C ASN A 90 -13.52 5.33 -3.47
N ALA A 91 -13.52 4.96 -2.19
CA ALA A 91 -14.31 3.87 -1.63
C ALA A 91 -15.03 4.31 -0.35
N PRO A 92 -16.14 3.64 0.05
CA PRO A 92 -16.74 3.87 1.35
C PRO A 92 -15.81 3.45 2.49
N TYR A 93 -16.07 3.95 3.70
CA TYR A 93 -15.43 3.45 4.91
C TYR A 93 -15.66 1.93 5.03
N PRO A 94 -14.64 1.13 5.39
CA PRO A 94 -13.32 1.53 5.88
C PRO A 94 -12.23 1.74 4.80
N PHE A 95 -12.52 1.45 3.54
CA PHE A 95 -11.51 1.45 2.47
C PHE A 95 -11.20 2.84 1.92
N GLY A 96 -12.10 3.81 2.14
CA GLY A 96 -11.86 5.22 1.81
C GLY A 96 -10.66 5.85 2.54
N GLU A 97 -10.15 5.22 3.59
CA GLU A 97 -8.96 5.68 4.33
C GLU A 97 -7.63 5.24 3.68
N ILE A 98 -7.68 4.42 2.62
CA ILE A 98 -6.48 3.87 1.97
C ILE A 98 -5.85 4.90 1.05
N TYR A 99 -4.61 5.28 1.35
CA TYR A 99 -3.76 6.05 0.43
C TYR A 99 -3.14 5.11 -0.60
N VAL A 100 -3.03 5.57 -1.85
CA VAL A 100 -2.48 4.79 -2.96
C VAL A 100 -1.20 5.45 -3.45
N ILE A 101 -0.11 4.67 -3.42
CA ILE A 101 1.19 5.04 -3.99
C ILE A 101 1.34 4.32 -5.31
N ASP A 102 1.42 5.07 -6.41
CA ASP A 102 1.62 4.51 -7.73
C ASP A 102 3.11 4.33 -8.02
N ASN A 103 3.57 3.08 -8.01
CA ASN A 103 4.95 2.69 -8.24
C ASN A 103 5.20 2.24 -9.71
N SER A 104 4.30 2.59 -10.62
CA SER A 104 4.46 2.35 -12.07
C SER A 104 5.56 3.21 -12.69
N GLY A 105 5.79 4.40 -12.13
CA GLY A 105 6.77 5.37 -12.61
C GLY A 105 8.21 5.12 -12.15
N SER A 106 8.97 6.20 -12.00
CA SER A 106 10.34 6.15 -11.48
C SER A 106 10.36 6.02 -9.96
N LEU A 107 11.49 5.58 -9.41
CA LEU A 107 11.70 5.55 -7.96
C LEU A 107 11.55 6.96 -7.32
N GLN A 108 11.92 8.01 -8.06
CA GLN A 108 11.78 9.39 -7.60
C GLN A 108 10.31 9.80 -7.48
N ASP A 109 9.44 9.34 -8.39
CA ASP A 109 8.00 9.58 -8.32
C ASP A 109 7.38 8.87 -7.12
N THR A 110 7.84 7.65 -6.81
CA THR A 110 7.41 6.91 -5.62
C THR A 110 7.82 7.63 -4.34
N TYR A 111 9.07 8.11 -4.23
CA TYR A 111 9.52 8.88 -3.07
C TYR A 111 8.74 10.18 -2.89
N ARG A 112 8.45 10.90 -3.98
CA ARG A 112 7.65 12.12 -3.92
C ARG A 112 6.26 11.84 -3.34
N GLN A 113 5.58 10.80 -3.80
CA GLN A 113 4.26 10.40 -3.28
C GLN A 113 4.31 9.99 -1.80
N LEU A 114 5.36 9.28 -1.37
CA LEU A 114 5.55 8.91 0.04
C LEU A 114 5.75 10.13 0.94
N ASN A 115 6.53 11.12 0.50
CA ASN A 115 6.71 12.37 1.25
C ASN A 115 5.40 13.14 1.36
N GLU A 116 4.64 13.27 0.27
CA GLU A 116 3.34 13.93 0.29
C GLU A 116 2.32 13.20 1.18
N TRP A 117 2.35 11.87 1.20
CA TRP A 117 1.54 11.08 2.12
C TRP A 117 1.92 11.35 3.58
N TRP A 118 3.22 11.38 3.88
CA TRP A 118 3.73 11.64 5.22
C TRP A 118 3.28 13.01 5.73
N GLU A 119 3.35 14.03 4.88
CA GLU A 119 2.82 15.36 5.19
C GLU A 119 1.31 15.33 5.46
N LEU A 120 0.52 14.65 4.62
CA LEU A 120 -0.95 14.58 4.77
C LEU A 120 -1.41 13.97 6.09
N ILE A 121 -0.69 12.96 6.61
CA ILE A 121 -1.09 12.27 7.85
C ILE A 121 -0.59 12.97 9.12
N HIS A 122 0.24 14.00 8.99
CA HIS A 122 0.77 14.82 10.09
C HIS A 122 0.27 16.28 10.07
N GLU A 123 -0.57 16.65 9.10
CA GLU A 123 -1.38 17.88 9.12
C GLU A 123 -2.51 17.78 10.14
#